data_AF-A0A7V5UBF0-F1
#
_entry.id   AF-A0A7V5UBF0-F1
#
_cell.length_a   1.000
_cell.length_b   1.000
_cell.length_c   1.000
_cell.angle_alpha   90.00
_cell.angle_beta   90.00
_cell.angle_gamma   90.00
#
_symmetry.space_group_name_H-M   'P 1'
#
loop_
_entity.id
_entity.type
_entity.pdbx_description
1 polymer ?
#
loop_
_entity_poly.entity_id
_entity_poly.type
_entity_poly.pdbx_seq_one_letter_code
_entity_poly.pdbx_strand_id
1 'polypeptide(L)'
;MKRLWNRRPALGGHLLFVGLLFALALGATWTRPAQQLERGGLALAMHWLPDIPLGERVLVLAIDERALEAYGPWPWPRDRLGRAIRKLDDAGVAAIGLVLPMDQSQTPPALADILDEIRDGRQKIERRLAALKADLRSKKKTVRKRAQKKRDRLLAGRDKLDTASYWLGRL
;
A
#
# COMPACT_ATOMS: atom_id res chain seq x y z
N MET A 1 21.93 43.53 55.63
CA MET A 1 21.33 42.22 55.28
C MET A 1 19.87 42.44 54.88
N LYS A 2 19.54 42.40 53.57
CA LYS A 2 18.14 42.44 53.09
C LYS A 2 17.92 41.27 52.13
N ARG A 3 17.18 40.26 52.60
CA ARG A 3 16.88 39.01 51.91
C ARG A 3 15.64 39.25 51.04
N LEU A 4 15.84 39.45 49.74
CA LEU A 4 14.74 39.60 48.77
C LEU A 4 14.09 38.23 48.55
N TRP A 5 12.93 38.05 49.18
CA TRP A 5 12.11 36.85 49.07
C TRP A 5 11.43 36.83 47.70
N ASN A 6 11.94 35.99 46.82
CA ASN A 6 11.42 35.75 45.48
C ASN A 6 10.01 35.13 45.56
N ARG A 7 8.95 35.95 45.50
CA ARG A 7 7.57 35.46 45.35
C ARG A 7 7.33 35.12 43.88
N ARG A 8 7.56 33.85 43.51
CA ARG A 8 7.02 33.32 42.25
C ARG A 8 5.49 33.34 42.33
N PRO A 9 4.77 33.86 41.32
CA PRO A 9 3.34 34.10 41.43
C PRO A 9 2.55 32.78 41.34
N ALA A 10 1.38 32.75 41.98
CA ALA A 10 0.44 31.63 42.04
C ALA A 10 -0.12 31.13 40.67
N LEU A 11 0.38 31.67 39.56
CA LEU A 11 0.05 31.31 38.17
C LEU A 11 0.29 29.83 37.86
N GLY A 12 1.27 29.18 38.51
CA GLY A 12 1.56 27.76 38.29
C GLY A 12 0.43 26.82 38.70
N GLY A 13 -0.32 27.16 39.76
CA GLY A 13 -1.44 26.33 40.24
C GLY A 13 -2.64 26.34 39.29
N HIS A 14 -2.95 27.51 38.72
CA HIS A 14 -4.04 27.63 37.75
C HIS A 14 -3.71 26.92 36.43
N LEU A 15 -2.46 27.00 35.96
CA LEU A 15 -2.03 26.28 34.76
C LEU A 15 -2.11 24.75 34.96
N LEU A 16 -1.74 24.25 36.13
CA LEU A 16 -1.88 22.83 36.47
C LEU A 16 -3.35 22.41 36.58
N PHE A 17 -4.20 23.25 37.16
CA PHE A 17 -5.64 22.99 37.26
C PHE A 17 -6.32 22.96 35.89
N VAL A 18 -6.03 23.94 35.03
CA VAL A 18 -6.53 23.98 33.65
C VAL A 18 -5.99 22.79 32.85
N GLY A 19 -4.71 22.44 33.01
CA GLY A 19 -4.12 21.27 32.37
C GLY A 19 -4.76 19.96 32.81
N LEU A 20 -5.08 19.81 34.10
CA LEU A 20 -5.77 18.63 34.64
C LEU A 20 -7.20 18.52 34.10
N LEU A 21 -7.96 19.62 34.09
CA LEU A 21 -9.29 19.65 33.51
C LEU A 21 -9.27 19.30 32.02
N PHE A 22 -8.30 19.82 31.27
CA PHE A 22 -8.12 19.49 29.86
C PHE A 22 -7.79 18.01 29.65
N ALA A 23 -6.91 17.43 30.48
CA ALA A 23 -6.58 16.01 30.43
C ALA A 23 -7.78 15.10 30.75
N LEU A 24 -8.59 15.49 31.75
CA LEU A 24 -9.84 14.79 32.08
C LEU A 24 -10.87 14.89 30.97
N ALA A 25 -11.01 16.06 30.33
CA ALA A 25 -11.88 16.25 29.18
C ALA A 25 -11.43 15.38 27.99
N LEU A 26 -10.13 15.31 27.69
CA LEU A 26 -9.59 14.40 26.66
C LEU A 26 -9.78 12.91 27.03
N GLY A 27 -9.66 12.56 28.31
CA GLY A 27 -9.93 11.19 28.75
C GLY A 27 -11.41 10.83 28.58
N ALA A 28 -12.30 11.77 28.85
CA ALA A 28 -13.75 11.59 28.71
C ALA A 28 -14.17 11.35 27.25
N THR A 29 -13.48 11.94 26.26
CA THR A 29 -13.78 11.68 24.84
C THR A 29 -13.50 10.23 24.42
N TRP A 30 -12.66 9.49 25.17
CA TRP A 30 -12.40 8.06 24.91
C TRP A 30 -13.46 7.10 25.45
N THR A 31 -14.47 7.62 26.15
CA THR A 31 -15.50 6.80 26.81
C THR A 31 -16.68 6.48 25.87
N ARG A 32 -17.31 5.33 26.08
CA ARG A 32 -18.51 4.91 25.32
C ARG A 32 -19.67 5.93 25.31
N PRO A 33 -20.05 6.60 26.41
CA PRO A 33 -21.13 7.59 26.37
C PRO A 33 -20.80 8.81 25.52
N ALA A 34 -19.55 9.27 25.50
CA ALA A 34 -19.13 10.35 24.61
C ALA A 34 -19.31 9.97 23.13
N GLN A 35 -18.93 8.75 22.76
CA GLN A 35 -19.14 8.21 21.40
C GLN A 35 -20.62 8.07 21.05
N GLN A 36 -21.50 7.77 22.02
CA GLN A 36 -22.95 7.69 21.79
C GLN A 36 -23.56 9.07 21.52
N LEU A 37 -23.12 10.10 22.26
CA LEU A 37 -23.53 11.48 22.03
C LEU A 37 -23.09 11.98 20.66
N GLU A 38 -21.86 11.67 20.25
CA GLU A 38 -21.34 12.00 18.91
C GLU A 38 -22.21 11.37 17.82
N ARG A 39 -22.51 10.07 17.91
CA ARG A 39 -23.37 9.38 16.93
C ARG A 39 -24.78 9.97 16.88
N GLY A 40 -25.37 10.27 18.03
CA GLY A 40 -26.70 10.89 18.11
C GLY A 40 -26.71 12.30 17.50
N GLY A 41 -25.67 13.09 17.77
CA GLY A 41 -25.49 14.42 17.18
C GLY A 41 -25.31 14.36 15.66
N LEU A 42 -24.51 13.42 15.16
CA LEU A 42 -24.34 13.18 13.73
C LEU A 42 -25.63 12.72 13.05
N ALA A 43 -26.39 11.83 13.70
CA ALA A 43 -27.68 11.36 13.17
C ALA A 43 -28.70 12.50 13.09
N LEU A 44 -28.75 13.36 14.13
CA LEU A 44 -29.57 14.55 14.12
C LEU A 44 -29.12 15.49 12.99
N ALA A 45 -27.82 15.78 12.89
CA ALA A 45 -27.27 16.63 11.83
C ALA A 45 -27.61 16.11 10.42
N MET A 46 -27.49 14.80 10.18
CA MET A 46 -27.86 14.16 8.91
C MET A 46 -29.36 14.30 8.61
N HIS A 47 -30.23 14.22 9.63
CA HIS A 47 -31.67 14.41 9.46
C HIS A 47 -32.04 15.85 9.10
N TRP A 48 -31.27 16.84 9.55
CA TRP A 48 -31.46 18.26 9.20
C TRP A 48 -30.74 18.67 7.92
N LEU A 49 -29.85 17.83 7.39
CA LEU A 49 -29.23 18.10 6.10
C LEU A 49 -30.31 17.93 5.01
N PRO A 50 -30.41 18.87 4.06
CA PRO A 50 -31.32 18.71 2.94
C PRO A 50 -30.95 17.45 2.15
N ASP A 51 -31.95 16.65 1.78
CA ASP A 51 -31.77 15.56 0.82
C ASP A 51 -31.24 16.18 -0.47
N ILE A 52 -29.97 15.94 -0.78
CA ILE A 52 -29.40 16.29 -2.08
C ILE A 52 -29.93 15.22 -3.02
N PRO A 53 -30.88 15.53 -3.93
CA PRO A 53 -31.32 14.54 -4.89
C PRO A 53 -30.08 14.11 -5.69
N LEU A 54 -29.79 12.80 -5.67
CA LEU A 54 -28.87 12.23 -6.64
C LEU A 54 -29.45 12.63 -8.00
N GLY A 55 -28.71 13.42 -8.78
CA GLY A 55 -29.18 13.84 -10.09
C GLY A 55 -29.66 12.61 -10.87
N GLU A 56 -30.74 12.75 -11.64
CA GLU A 56 -31.44 11.64 -12.34
C GLU A 56 -30.54 10.75 -13.25
N ARG A 57 -29.25 11.07 -13.36
CA ARG A 57 -28.25 10.42 -14.20
C ARG A 57 -27.08 9.82 -13.40
N VAL A 58 -27.28 9.48 -12.13
CA VAL A 58 -26.28 8.77 -11.32
C VAL A 58 -26.70 7.31 -11.14
N LEU A 59 -25.83 6.38 -11.54
CA LEU A 59 -26.00 4.94 -11.35
C LEU A 59 -24.97 4.42 -10.34
N VAL A 60 -25.45 3.70 -9.32
CA VAL A 60 -24.58 3.02 -8.35
C VAL A 60 -24.46 1.55 -8.76
N LEU A 61 -23.23 1.12 -9.05
CA LEU A 61 -22.92 -0.28 -9.36
C LEU A 61 -22.29 -0.93 -8.12
N ALA A 62 -23.05 -1.81 -7.47
CA ALA A 62 -22.58 -2.57 -6.31
C ALA A 62 -21.97 -3.91 -6.74
N ILE A 63 -21.03 -4.42 -5.94
CA ILE A 63 -20.55 -5.80 -6.03
C ILE A 63 -21.43 -6.61 -5.06
N ASP A 64 -22.49 -7.21 -5.59
CA ASP A 64 -23.47 -7.99 -4.84
C ASP A 64 -23.14 -9.49 -4.84
N GLU A 65 -23.91 -10.29 -4.11
CA GLU A 65 -23.74 -11.74 -4.04
C GLU A 65 -23.83 -12.39 -5.43
N ARG A 66 -24.74 -11.91 -6.30
CA ARG A 66 -24.88 -12.43 -7.67
C ARG A 66 -23.62 -12.18 -8.50
N ALA A 67 -23.02 -11.02 -8.36
CA ALA A 67 -21.75 -10.71 -9.00
C ALA A 67 -20.63 -11.61 -8.45
N LEU A 68 -20.57 -11.85 -7.14
CA LEU A 68 -19.58 -12.75 -6.54
C LEU A 68 -19.77 -14.21 -6.98
N GLU A 69 -21.00 -14.68 -7.15
CA GLU A 69 -21.29 -16.00 -7.68
C GLU A 69 -20.87 -16.12 -9.15
N ALA A 70 -21.16 -15.11 -9.97
CA ALA A 70 -20.84 -15.12 -11.40
C ALA A 70 -19.34 -14.95 -11.68
N TYR A 71 -18.66 -14.13 -10.87
CA TYR A 71 -17.31 -13.65 -11.16
C TYR A 71 -16.26 -14.17 -10.18
N GLY A 72 -16.68 -14.87 -9.13
CA GLY A 72 -15.82 -15.38 -8.08
C GLY A 72 -15.61 -14.38 -6.93
N PRO A 73 -14.90 -14.81 -5.90
CA PRO A 73 -14.72 -14.02 -4.68
C PRO A 73 -13.91 -12.74 -4.92
N TRP A 74 -14.26 -11.69 -4.18
CA TRP A 74 -13.48 -10.47 -4.06
C TRP A 74 -12.21 -10.72 -3.21
N PRO A 75 -11.07 -10.04 -3.44
CA PRO A 75 -10.81 -8.99 -4.43
C PRO A 75 -10.55 -9.52 -5.83
N TRP A 76 -11.17 -8.88 -6.82
CA TRP A 76 -10.95 -9.23 -8.22
C TRP A 76 -9.63 -8.65 -8.76
N PRO A 77 -9.04 -9.28 -9.80
CA PRO A 77 -7.91 -8.72 -10.52
C PRO A 77 -8.25 -7.37 -11.18
N ARG A 78 -7.34 -6.40 -11.11
CA ARG A 78 -7.49 -5.06 -11.73
C ARG A 78 -7.85 -5.10 -13.21
N ASP A 79 -7.35 -6.08 -13.95
CA ASP A 79 -7.66 -6.28 -15.36
C ASP A 79 -9.17 -6.54 -15.61
N ARG A 80 -9.84 -7.26 -14.68
CA ARG A 80 -11.29 -7.45 -14.74
C ARG A 80 -12.04 -6.15 -14.47
N LEU A 81 -11.63 -5.41 -13.44
CA LEU A 81 -12.21 -4.11 -13.13
C LEU A 81 -12.05 -3.14 -14.30
N GLY A 82 -10.87 -3.13 -14.94
CA GLY A 82 -10.61 -2.34 -16.14
C GLY A 82 -11.54 -2.68 -17.29
N ARG A 83 -11.84 -3.97 -17.54
CA ARG A 83 -12.85 -4.36 -18.54
C ARG A 83 -14.25 -3.86 -18.20
N ALA A 84 -14.65 -3.93 -16.92
CA ALA A 84 -15.95 -3.41 -16.50
C ALA A 84 -16.03 -1.90 -16.70
N ILE A 85 -14.98 -1.16 -16.32
CA ILE A 85 -14.88 0.29 -16.53
C ILE A 85 -14.97 0.64 -18.01
N ARG A 86 -14.25 -0.08 -18.89
CA ARG A 86 -14.32 0.14 -20.35
C ARG A 86 -15.73 -0.04 -20.90
N LYS A 87 -16.47 -1.05 -20.45
CA LYS A 87 -17.87 -1.23 -20.87
C LYS A 87 -18.77 -0.07 -20.46
N LEU A 88 -18.52 0.56 -19.31
CA LEU A 88 -19.25 1.75 -18.87
C LEU A 88 -18.86 2.97 -19.70
N ASP A 89 -17.58 3.10 -20.01
CA ASP A 89 -17.06 4.15 -20.88
C ASP A 89 -17.66 4.05 -22.30
N ASP A 90 -17.67 2.84 -22.88
CA ASP A 90 -18.30 2.54 -24.17
C ASP A 90 -19.81 2.84 -24.18
N ALA A 91 -20.47 2.79 -23.01
CA ALA A 91 -21.88 3.15 -22.84
C ALA A 91 -22.11 4.67 -22.73
N GLY A 92 -21.07 5.49 -22.79
CA GLY A 92 -21.16 6.95 -22.81
C GLY A 92 -21.37 7.61 -21.43
N VAL A 93 -20.91 6.96 -20.35
CA VAL A 93 -21.00 7.52 -19.00
C VAL A 93 -20.08 8.75 -18.87
N ALA A 94 -20.61 9.85 -18.32
CA ALA A 94 -19.86 11.12 -18.24
C ALA A 94 -18.70 11.11 -17.22
N ALA A 95 -18.82 10.33 -16.14
CA ALA A 95 -17.80 10.19 -15.10
C ALA A 95 -17.98 8.88 -14.34
N ILE A 96 -16.87 8.29 -13.88
CA ILE A 96 -16.85 7.04 -13.11
C ILE A 96 -16.10 7.27 -11.79
N GLY A 97 -16.81 7.13 -10.66
CA GLY A 97 -16.22 7.14 -9.33
C GLY A 97 -15.95 5.72 -8.84
N LEU A 98 -14.70 5.43 -8.44
CA LEU A 98 -14.33 4.13 -7.87
C LEU A 98 -14.13 4.26 -6.37
N VAL A 99 -15.02 3.60 -5.60
CA VAL A 99 -14.93 3.52 -4.12
C VAL A 99 -14.43 2.13 -3.72
N LEU A 100 -13.28 1.75 -4.27
CA LEU A 100 -12.66 0.44 -4.06
C LEU A 100 -11.24 0.64 -3.51
N PRO A 101 -10.75 -0.21 -2.59
CA PRO A 101 -9.37 -0.14 -2.12
C PRO A 101 -8.41 -0.49 -3.27
N MET A 102 -7.63 0.50 -3.73
CA MET A 102 -6.65 0.37 -4.81
C MET A 102 -5.22 0.74 -4.38
N ASP A 103 -4.96 0.71 -3.08
CA ASP A 103 -3.68 1.06 -2.45
C ASP A 103 -2.57 0.03 -2.72
N GLN A 104 -2.94 -1.24 -2.91
CA GLN A 104 -1.97 -2.31 -3.17
C GLN A 104 -1.78 -2.58 -4.66
N SER A 105 -0.52 -2.70 -5.08
CA SER A 105 -0.18 -3.18 -6.43
C SER A 105 -0.62 -4.64 -6.61
N GLN A 106 -1.10 -4.98 -7.81
CA GLN A 106 -1.45 -6.35 -8.18
C GLN A 106 -0.62 -6.76 -9.40
N THR A 107 0.07 -7.89 -9.30
CA THR A 107 0.71 -8.54 -10.44
C THR A 107 -0.31 -9.44 -11.12
N PRO A 108 -0.57 -9.29 -12.44
CA PRO A 108 -1.41 -10.21 -13.18
C PRO A 108 -0.91 -11.66 -13.02
N PRO A 109 -1.80 -12.65 -12.87
CA PRO A 109 -1.39 -14.06 -12.69
C PRO A 109 -0.43 -14.56 -13.77
N ALA A 110 -0.68 -14.22 -15.04
CA ALA A 110 0.20 -14.60 -16.14
C ALA A 110 1.61 -13.99 -16.06
N LEU A 111 1.75 -12.82 -15.43
CA LEU A 111 3.04 -12.17 -15.21
C LEU A 111 3.76 -12.76 -13.98
N ALA A 112 3.01 -13.24 -12.99
CA ALA A 112 3.58 -13.84 -11.78
C ALA A 112 4.45 -15.06 -12.11
N ASP A 113 3.98 -15.95 -12.99
CA ASP A 113 4.74 -17.15 -13.41
C ASP A 113 6.06 -16.78 -14.09
N ILE A 114 6.04 -15.78 -14.97
CA ILE A 114 7.23 -15.28 -15.67
C ILE A 114 8.24 -14.69 -14.68
N LEU A 115 7.77 -13.90 -13.71
CA LEU A 115 8.63 -13.31 -12.69
C LEU A 115 9.27 -14.38 -11.80
N ASP A 116 8.53 -15.46 -11.49
CA ASP A 116 9.05 -16.60 -10.75
C ASP A 116 10.12 -17.36 -11.54
N GLU A 117 9.92 -17.59 -12.84
CA GLU A 117 10.92 -18.21 -13.70
C GLU A 117 12.21 -17.36 -13.80
N ILE A 118 12.07 -16.03 -13.95
CA ILE A 118 13.20 -15.10 -13.95
C ILE A 118 13.95 -15.15 -12.62
N ARG A 119 13.22 -15.19 -11.49
CA ARG A 119 13.80 -15.32 -10.15
C ARG A 119 14.61 -16.61 -10.00
N ASP A 120 14.07 -17.73 -10.49
CA ASP A 120 14.74 -19.03 -10.44
C ASP A 120 15.98 -19.07 -11.33
N GLY A 121 15.88 -18.51 -12.54
CA GLY A 121 17.02 -18.32 -13.45
C GLY A 121 18.13 -17.52 -12.79
N ARG A 122 17.78 -16.41 -12.11
CA ARG A 122 18.73 -15.57 -11.36
C ARG A 122 19.44 -16.36 -10.28
N GLN A 123 18.70 -17.14 -9.47
CA GLN A 123 19.30 -17.97 -8.41
C GLN A 123 20.26 -19.00 -8.97
N LYS A 124 19.94 -19.65 -10.09
CA LYS A 124 20.84 -20.62 -10.75
C LYS A 124 22.14 -19.95 -11.20
N ILE A 125 22.07 -18.75 -11.77
CA ILE A 125 23.25 -17.98 -12.18
C ILE A 125 24.10 -17.62 -10.97
N GLU A 126 23.49 -17.11 -9.90
CA GLU A 126 24.20 -16.74 -8.66
C GLU A 126 24.91 -17.93 -8.00
N ARG A 127 24.25 -19.09 -7.90
CA ARG A 127 24.88 -20.32 -7.40
C ARG A 127 26.09 -20.71 -8.26
N ARG A 128 25.98 -20.59 -9.58
CA ARG A 128 27.05 -20.93 -10.53
C ARG A 128 28.22 -19.93 -10.45
N LEU A 129 27.93 -18.65 -10.25
CA LEU A 129 28.93 -17.60 -10.01
C LEU A 129 29.68 -17.84 -8.69
N ALA A 130 28.97 -18.20 -7.62
CA ALA A 130 29.57 -18.52 -6.32
C ALA A 130 30.53 -19.72 -6.41
N ALA A 131 30.11 -20.80 -7.05
CA ALA A 131 30.94 -21.99 -7.29
C ALA A 131 32.19 -21.65 -8.13
N LEU A 132 32.01 -20.85 -9.19
CA LEU A 132 33.12 -20.43 -10.05
C LEU A 132 34.11 -19.52 -9.32
N LYS A 133 33.63 -18.63 -8.43
CA LYS A 133 34.47 -17.78 -7.58
C LYS A 133 35.29 -18.61 -6.58
N ALA A 134 34.72 -19.69 -6.05
CA ALA A 134 35.45 -20.63 -5.21
C ALA A 134 36.55 -21.38 -5.99
N ASP A 135 36.23 -21.92 -7.17
CA ASP A 135 37.18 -22.64 -8.04
C ASP A 135 38.30 -21.73 -8.57
N LEU A 136 38.00 -20.45 -8.85
CA LEU A 136 39.00 -19.46 -9.29
C LEU A 136 40.04 -19.11 -8.21
N ARG A 137 39.75 -19.35 -6.92
CA ARG A 137 40.71 -19.12 -5.83
C ARG A 137 41.78 -20.22 -5.76
N SER A 138 41.49 -21.44 -6.20
CA SER A 138 42.41 -22.58 -6.08
C SER A 138 43.27 -22.86 -7.32
N LYS A 139 43.00 -22.21 -8.47
CA LYS A 139 43.60 -22.58 -9.77
C LYS A 139 44.76 -21.69 -10.24
N LYS A 140 45.73 -22.35 -10.91
CA LYS A 140 46.89 -21.74 -11.60
C LYS A 140 46.47 -20.73 -12.70
N LYS A 141 47.36 -19.77 -12.97
CA LYS A 141 47.14 -18.55 -13.79
C LYS A 141 46.60 -18.80 -15.20
N THR A 142 46.97 -19.90 -15.85
CA THR A 142 46.55 -20.26 -17.23
C THR A 142 45.10 -20.73 -17.32
N VAL A 143 44.62 -21.54 -16.37
CA VAL A 143 43.22 -22.00 -16.31
C VAL A 143 42.28 -20.85 -15.87
N ARG A 144 42.84 -19.88 -15.14
CA ARG A 144 42.13 -18.70 -14.60
C ARG A 144 41.50 -17.81 -15.69
N LYS A 145 42.17 -17.61 -16.84
CA LYS A 145 41.63 -16.80 -17.96
C LYS A 145 40.33 -17.36 -18.55
N ARG A 146 40.26 -18.69 -18.76
CA ARG A 146 39.05 -19.35 -19.28
C ARG A 146 37.88 -19.26 -18.29
N ALA A 147 38.17 -19.48 -17.01
CA ALA A 147 37.19 -19.37 -15.94
C ALA A 147 36.71 -17.92 -15.71
N GLN A 148 37.57 -16.91 -15.85
CA GLN A 148 37.18 -15.49 -15.84
C GLN A 148 36.22 -15.17 -16.99
N LYS A 149 36.51 -15.58 -18.23
CA LYS A 149 35.60 -15.37 -19.37
C LYS A 149 34.22 -15.98 -19.13
N LYS A 150 34.15 -17.15 -18.48
CA LYS A 150 32.88 -17.80 -18.11
C LYS A 150 32.13 -17.03 -17.01
N ARG A 151 32.83 -16.49 -16.02
CA ARG A 151 32.26 -15.61 -14.98
C ARG A 151 31.62 -14.38 -15.62
N ASP A 152 32.36 -13.71 -16.50
CA ASP A 152 31.93 -12.45 -17.09
C ASP A 152 30.67 -12.65 -17.96
N ARG A 153 30.57 -13.79 -18.66
CA ARG A 153 29.33 -14.19 -19.36
C ARG A 153 28.14 -14.38 -18.42
N LEU A 154 28.36 -15.02 -17.26
CA LEU A 154 27.31 -15.22 -16.26
C LEU A 154 26.85 -13.91 -15.62
N LEU A 155 27.78 -12.99 -15.35
CA LEU A 155 27.47 -11.64 -14.87
C LEU A 155 26.60 -10.86 -15.87
N ALA A 156 26.98 -10.88 -17.15
CA ALA A 156 26.18 -10.26 -18.20
C ALA A 156 24.78 -10.89 -18.33
N GLY A 157 24.67 -12.21 -18.12
CA GLY A 157 23.37 -12.90 -18.08
C GLY A 157 22.51 -12.46 -16.91
N ARG A 158 23.09 -12.30 -15.71
CA ARG A 158 22.40 -11.80 -14.53
C ARG A 158 21.87 -10.38 -14.73
N ASP A 159 22.70 -9.46 -15.20
CA ASP A 159 22.29 -8.06 -15.42
C ASP A 159 21.12 -7.95 -16.41
N LYS A 160 21.08 -8.81 -17.43
CA LYS A 160 19.93 -8.89 -18.35
C LYS A 160 18.66 -9.34 -17.64
N LEU A 161 18.74 -10.32 -16.75
CA LEU A 161 17.60 -10.77 -15.96
C LEU A 161 17.13 -9.71 -14.97
N ASP A 162 18.04 -8.97 -14.34
CA ASP A 162 17.69 -7.88 -13.43
C ASP A 162 17.02 -6.73 -14.20
N THR A 163 17.51 -6.40 -15.39
CA THR A 163 16.88 -5.41 -16.28
C THR A 163 15.48 -5.87 -16.71
N ALA A 164 15.33 -7.12 -17.12
CA ALA A 164 14.03 -7.68 -17.50
C ALA A 164 13.05 -7.67 -16.32
N SER A 165 13.47 -8.11 -15.14
CA SER A 165 12.65 -8.11 -13.92
C SER A 165 12.23 -6.70 -13.52
N TYR A 166 13.14 -5.72 -13.65
CA TYR A 166 12.84 -4.32 -13.36
C TYR A 166 11.73 -3.77 -14.27
N TRP A 167 11.84 -3.99 -15.59
CA TRP A 167 10.83 -3.51 -16.53
C TRP A 167 9.51 -4.25 -16.38
N LEU A 168 9.55 -5.56 -16.16
CA LEU A 168 8.36 -6.38 -15.96
C LEU A 168 7.64 -6.04 -14.65
N GLY A 169 8.36 -5.72 -13.58
CA GLY A 169 7.75 -5.32 -12.30
C GLY A 169 7.08 -3.94 -12.29
N ARG A 170 7.22 -3.17 -13.38
CA ARG A 170 6.56 -1.87 -13.56
C ARG A 170 5.28 -1.97 -14.41
N LEU A 171 5.08 -3.08 -15.12
CA LEU A 171 3.84 -3.38 -15.85
C LEU A 171 2.73 -3.77 -14.88
#